data_AF-A0A5C5YQV7-F1
#
_entry.id   AF-A0A5C5YQV7-F1
#
_cell.length_a   1.000
_cell.length_b   1.000
_cell.length_c   1.000
_cell.angle_alpha   90.00
_cell.angle_beta   90.00
_cell.angle_gamma   90.00
#
_symmetry.space_group_name_H-M   'P 1'
#
loop_
_entity.id
_entity.type
_entity.pdbx_description
1 polymer ?
#
loop_
_entity_poly.entity_id
_entity_poly.type
_entity_poly.pdbx_seq_one_letter_code
_entity_poly.pdbx_strand_id
1 'polypeptide(L)' 'MSTVEHQTAKDQMIAILQNQPDDSSFDELLRELAAARSIERGLKDAEAGRVVSNDEALLRIKSWRS' A
#
# COMPACT_ATOMS: atom_id res chain seq x y z
N MET A 1 -19.34 24.85 1.42
CA MET A 1 -18.80 23.72 0.62
C MET A 1 -17.33 23.61 0.96
N SER A 2 -16.95 22.63 1.77
CA SER A 2 -15.54 22.36 2.05
C SER A 2 -14.96 21.65 0.81
N THR A 3 -14.09 22.32 0.08
CA THR A 3 -13.29 21.71 -0.97
C THR A 3 -12.34 20.70 -0.31
N VAL A 4 -12.61 19.40 -0.50
CA VAL A 4 -11.65 18.36 -0.15
C VAL A 4 -10.50 18.49 -1.16
N GLU A 5 -9.37 19.04 -0.72
CA GLU A 5 -8.15 19.02 -1.53
C GLU A 5 -7.81 17.56 -1.85
N HIS A 6 -7.74 17.23 -3.15
CA HIS A 6 -7.25 15.93 -3.59
C HIS A 6 -5.74 15.91 -3.35
N GLN A 7 -5.33 15.16 -2.33
CA GLN A 7 -3.92 14.97 -2.01
C GLN A 7 -3.24 14.24 -3.18
N THR A 8 -2.16 14.82 -3.72
CA THR A 8 -1.42 14.19 -4.83
C THR A 8 -0.61 12.99 -4.33
N ALA A 9 -0.15 12.14 -5.25
CA ALA A 9 0.79 11.06 -4.89
C ALA A 9 2.03 11.60 -4.17
N LYS A 10 2.54 12.77 -4.56
CA LYS A 10 3.68 13.42 -3.91
C LYS A 10 3.35 13.83 -2.47
N ASP A 11 2.19 14.42 -2.25
CA ASP A 11 1.76 14.87 -0.92
C ASP A 11 1.57 13.69 0.04
N GLN A 12 1.04 12.57 -0.46
CA GLN A 12 0.94 11.33 0.31
C GLN A 12 2.31 10.77 0.68
N MET A 13 3.26 10.74 -0.27
CA MET A 13 4.63 10.30 0.00
C MET A 13 5.30 11.19 1.07
N ILE A 14 5.15 12.51 0.97
CA ILE A 14 5.68 13.45 1.96
C ILE A 14 5.07 13.17 3.34
N ALA A 15 3.75 12.99 3.43
CA ALA A 15 3.09 12.68 4.69
C ALA A 15 3.57 11.36 5.31
N ILE A 16 3.79 10.32 4.50
CA ILE A 16 4.35 9.03 4.98
C ILE A 16 5.75 9.26 5.55
N LEU A 17 6.61 9.97 4.82
CA LEU A 17 7.99 10.24 5.23
C LEU A 17 8.06 11.11 6.49
N GLN A 18 7.21 12.13 6.61
CA GLN A 18 7.17 13.02 7.78
C GLN A 18 6.69 12.33 9.06
N ASN A 19 5.97 11.21 8.94
CA ASN A 19 5.53 10.42 10.08
C ASN A 19 6.56 9.37 10.54
N GLN A 20 7.70 9.25 9.85
CA GLN A 20 8.76 8.31 10.24
C GLN A 20 9.66 8.92 11.32
N PRO A 21 10.26 8.09 12.20
CA PRO A 21 11.32 8.53 13.10
C PRO A 21 12.50 9.19 12.37
N ASP A 22 13.13 10.18 12.99
CA ASP A 22 14.29 10.90 12.41
C ASP A 22 15.51 9.99 12.15
N ASP A 23 15.61 8.87 12.87
CA ASP A 23 16.69 7.88 12.73
C ASP A 23 16.35 6.74 11.75
N SER A 24 15.22 6.86 11.03
CA SER A 24 14.82 5.86 10.03
C SER A 24 15.86 5.75 8.91
N SER A 25 16.28 4.52 8.64
CA SER A 25 17.15 4.22 7.51
C SER A 25 16.42 4.36 6.19
N PHE A 26 17.18 4.54 5.11
CA PHE A 26 16.64 4.63 3.76
C PHE A 26 15.78 3.42 3.38
N ASP A 27 16.18 2.21 3.79
CA ASP A 27 15.45 0.97 3.50
C ASP A 27 14.12 0.88 4.26
N GLU A 28 14.04 1.43 5.47
CA GLU A 28 12.79 1.52 6.24
C GLU A 28 11.82 2.48 5.56
N LEU A 29 12.30 3.67 5.16
CA LEU A 29 11.49 4.64 4.43
C LEU A 29 10.93 4.05 3.11
N LEU A 30 11.77 3.34 2.35
CA LEU A 30 11.34 2.67 1.12
C LEU A 30 10.30 1.57 1.39
N ARG A 31 10.46 0.81 2.48
CA ARG A 31 9.52 -0.25 2.87
C ARG A 31 8.13 0.33 3.15
N GLU A 32 8.06 1.44 3.86
CA GLU A 32 6.79 2.11 4.18
C GLU A 32 6.10 2.66 2.92
N LEU A 33 6.87 3.28 2.02
CA LEU A 33 6.34 3.74 0.72
C LEU A 33 5.81 2.55 -0.11
N ALA A 34 6.53 1.43 -0.13
CA ALA A 34 6.11 0.22 -0.83
C ALA A 34 4.86 -0.42 -0.21
N ALA A 35 4.73 -0.39 1.12
CA ALA A 35 3.56 -0.86 1.83
C ALA A 35 2.33 -0.03 1.48
N ALA A 36 2.42 1.30 1.58
CA ALA A 36 1.34 2.21 1.21
C ALA A 36 0.88 1.99 -0.24
N ARG A 37 1.82 1.87 -1.18
CA ARG A 37 1.51 1.59 -2.59
C ARG A 37 0.85 0.23 -2.80
N SER A 38 1.23 -0.78 -2.01
CA SER A 38 0.65 -2.11 -2.10
C SER A 38 -0.79 -2.15 -1.59
N ILE A 39 -1.10 -1.39 -0.54
CA ILE A 39 -2.45 -1.22 -0.02
C ILE A 39 -3.33 -0.50 -1.05
N GLU A 40 -2.87 0.62 -1.60
CA GLU A 40 -3.62 1.37 -2.61
C GLU A 40 -3.96 0.52 -3.84
N ARG A 41 -2.99 -0.28 -4.31
CA ARG A 41 -3.21 -1.23 -5.41
C ARG A 41 -4.25 -2.29 -5.04
N GLY A 42 -4.14 -2.88 -3.85
CA GLY A 42 -5.09 -3.88 -3.37
C GLY A 42 -6.52 -3.35 -3.27
N LEU A 43 -6.70 -2.11 -2.81
CA LEU A 43 -8.01 -1.43 -2.76
C LEU A 43 -8.58 -1.25 -4.17
N LYS A 44 -7.77 -0.76 -5.14
CA LYS A 44 -8.20 -0.62 -6.53
C LYS A 44 -8.52 -1.96 -7.20
N ASP A 45 -7.81 -3.02 -6.83
CA ASP A 45 -8.10 -4.37 -7.30
C ASP A 45 -9.44 -4.86 -6.73
N ALA A 46 -9.71 -4.61 -5.45
CA ALA A 46 -10.98 -4.93 -4.81
C ALA A 46 -12.16 -4.19 -5.44
N GLU A 47 -12.05 -2.86 -5.63
CA GLU A 47 -13.07 -2.04 -6.28
C GLU A 47 -13.37 -2.49 -7.71
N ALA A 48 -12.34 -2.94 -8.44
CA ALA A 48 -12.49 -3.43 -9.80
C ALA A 48 -12.89 -4.92 -9.88
N GLY A 49 -13.17 -5.57 -8.75
CA GLY A 49 -13.55 -6.99 -8.70
C GLY A 49 -12.41 -7.96 -9.05
N ARG A 50 -11.15 -7.50 -9.09
CA ARG A 50 -9.94 -8.32 -9.27
C ARG A 50 -9.56 -9.02 -7.97
N VAL A 51 -10.51 -9.75 -7.40
CA VAL A 51 -10.38 -10.51 -6.16
C VAL A 51 -10.48 -12.01 -6.45
N VAL A 52 -10.00 -12.81 -5.50
CA VAL A 52 -10.13 -14.27 -5.54
C VAL A 52 -10.89 -14.73 -4.32
N SER A 53 -11.42 -15.96 -4.36
CA SER A 53 -12.00 -16.57 -3.17
C SER A 53 -10.94 -16.82 -2.10
N ASN A 54 -11.36 -16.92 -0.84
CA ASN A 54 -10.46 -17.24 0.26
C ASN A 54 -9.73 -18.59 0.05
N ASP A 55 -10.43 -19.60 -0.47
CA ASP A 55 -9.85 -20.91 -0.74
C ASP A 55 -8.78 -20.84 -1.82
N GLU A 56 -9.02 -20.08 -2.89
CA GLU A 56 -8.03 -19.85 -3.94
C GLU A 56 -6.81 -19.08 -3.42
N ALA A 57 -7.01 -18.05 -2.59
CA ALA A 57 -5.92 -17.32 -1.95
C ALA A 57 -5.02 -18.26 -1.12
N LEU A 58 -5.62 -19.15 -0.31
CA LEU A 58 -4.88 -20.13 0.49
C LEU A 58 -4.09 -21.12 -0.39
N LEU A 59 -4.63 -21.54 -1.53
CA LEU A 59 -3.91 -22.40 -2.48
C LEU A 59 -2.68 -21.70 -3.07
N ARG A 60 -2.82 -20.42 -3.47
CA ARG A 60 -1.71 -19.61 -4.00
C ARG A 60 -0.61 -19.38 -2.96
N ILE A 61 -0.96 -19.07 -1.72
CA ILE A 61 0.02 -18.86 -0.64
C ILE A 61 0.84 -20.14 -0.39
N LYS A 62 0.20 -21.31 -0.45
CA LYS A 62 0.89 -22.60 -0.26
C LYS A 62 1.94 -22.88 -1.35
N SER A 63 1.76 -22.37 -2.58
CA SER A 63 2.69 -22.59 -3.69
C SER A 63 3.91 -21.66 -3.68
N TRP A 64 4.03 -20.72 -2.74
CA TRP A 64 5.20 -19.84 -2.65
C TRP A 64 6.40 -20.47 -1.94
N ARG A 65 6.18 -21.58 -1.24
CA ARG A 65 7.21 -22.32 -0.49
C ARG A 65 7.83 -23.47 -1.28
N SER A 66 7.36 -23.71 -2.50
CA SER A 66 7.86 -24.75 -3.42
C SER A 66 8.81 -24.17 -4.45
#